data_AF-A0A7X9E313-F1
#
_entry.id   AF-A0A7X9E313-F1
#
_cell.length_a   1.000
_cell.length_b   1.000
_cell.length_c   1.000
_cell.angle_alpha   90.00
_cell.angle_beta   90.00
_cell.angle_gamma   90.00
#
_symmetry.space_group_name_H-M   'P 1'
#
loop_
_entity.id
_entity.type
_entity.pdbx_description
1 polymer ?
#
loop_
_entity_poly.entity_id
_entity_poly.type
_entity_poly.pdbx_seq_one_letter_code
_entity_poly.pdbx_strand_id
1 'polypeptide(L)'
;MKKAILIIPLLILLFQNQNYSQISKPIFVKFKIIVRDEYLKPLKNNLVFCTIYNREDKTNQAQIIKEQEYTTNEFGELLDSVKLINKEDSHWYYGSIYYFVKNESYCLSRGKKIISKYGKNVSDLNKIVEITIDLIKPVPVIHSIRFIVQNRLKIPLENASIIISKTVSNGKLEKDYLITDSLGKANTNIIYEKGFDLCDEKQRNGISTLINYSIEKTDYFKYSGEKEISLNSTKLEEITLIHPSDYFDKDFWRLHKYSSLREKVHSILDLIMLQSLLKDCILKYDFINIEKFKEKNYISFGFDELNTYNSIKLSQYDIAKTLFDEIIRKMLSHLNMFLSGIKEIDGYNLQITTATKNFLDKN
;
A
#
# COMPACT_ATOMS: atom_id res chain seq x y z
N MET A 1 -8.96 15.81 102.01
CA MET A 1 -8.73 15.44 100.60
C MET A 1 -9.27 14.05 100.35
N LYS A 2 -10.43 13.93 99.68
CA LYS A 2 -11.06 12.65 99.33
C LYS A 2 -10.99 12.50 97.80
N LYS A 3 -10.34 11.45 97.33
CA LYS A 3 -10.26 11.07 95.91
C LYS A 3 -11.62 10.50 95.48
N ALA A 4 -12.23 11.10 94.46
CA ALA A 4 -13.37 10.52 93.76
C ALA A 4 -12.84 9.76 92.53
N ILE A 5 -13.10 8.46 92.48
CA ILE A 5 -12.82 7.58 91.34
C ILE A 5 -14.04 7.68 90.41
N LEU A 6 -13.84 8.25 89.23
CA LEU A 6 -14.86 8.30 88.18
C LEU A 6 -14.76 7.00 87.36
N ILE A 7 -15.75 6.12 87.53
CA ILE A 7 -15.95 4.94 86.70
C ILE A 7 -16.73 5.39 85.46
N ILE A 8 -16.08 5.42 84.29
CA ILE A 8 -16.76 5.60 82.99
C ILE A 8 -17.19 4.21 82.52
N PRO A 9 -18.48 3.95 82.23
CA PRO A 9 -18.90 2.69 81.64
C PRO A 9 -18.44 2.63 80.18
N LEU A 10 -17.76 1.53 79.85
CA LEU A 10 -17.34 1.14 78.51
C LEU A 10 -18.59 0.90 77.65
N LEU A 11 -19.06 1.91 76.92
CA LEU A 11 -20.11 1.77 75.93
C LEU A 11 -19.51 1.07 74.70
N ILE A 12 -19.67 -0.26 74.64
CA ILE A 12 -19.39 -1.05 73.45
C ILE A 12 -20.37 -0.57 72.37
N LEU A 13 -19.91 0.31 71.49
CA LEU A 13 -20.53 0.61 70.21
C LEU A 13 -20.44 -0.66 69.36
N LEU A 14 -21.44 -1.52 69.51
CA LEU A 14 -21.84 -2.48 68.48
C LEU A 14 -22.26 -1.68 67.25
N PHE A 15 -21.28 -1.26 66.43
CA PHE A 15 -21.54 -1.01 65.03
C PHE A 15 -21.94 -2.35 64.43
N GLN A 16 -23.26 -2.58 64.39
CA GLN A 16 -23.82 -3.49 63.42
C GLN A 16 -23.41 -2.94 62.05
N ASN A 17 -22.33 -3.49 61.49
CA ASN A 17 -22.14 -3.54 60.05
C ASN A 17 -23.32 -4.34 59.51
N GLN A 18 -24.47 -3.68 59.37
CA GLN A 18 -25.49 -4.10 58.45
C GLN A 18 -24.85 -3.91 57.07
N ASN A 19 -24.12 -4.94 56.64
CA ASN A 19 -23.85 -5.19 55.24
C ASN A 19 -25.23 -5.36 54.59
N TYR A 20 -25.86 -4.23 54.27
CA TYR A 20 -26.85 -4.19 53.22
C TYR A 20 -26.12 -4.60 51.96
N SER A 21 -26.06 -5.90 51.70
CA SER A 21 -25.97 -6.42 50.34
C SER A 21 -27.25 -5.96 49.63
N GLN A 22 -27.29 -4.68 49.26
CA GLN A 22 -28.25 -4.19 48.29
C GLN A 22 -27.93 -4.97 47.02
N ILE A 23 -28.67 -6.05 46.81
CA ILE A 23 -28.66 -6.81 45.57
C ILE A 23 -28.86 -5.79 44.46
N SER A 24 -27.76 -5.46 43.77
CA SER A 24 -27.77 -4.45 42.75
C SER A 24 -28.72 -4.93 41.66
N LYS A 25 -29.85 -4.24 41.50
CA LYS A 25 -30.82 -4.62 40.49
C LYS A 25 -30.12 -4.53 39.13
N PRO A 26 -30.25 -5.56 38.28
CA PRO A 26 -29.63 -5.54 36.97
C PRO A 26 -30.18 -4.36 36.17
N ILE A 27 -29.29 -3.57 35.57
CA ILE A 27 -29.68 -2.45 34.71
C ILE A 27 -29.67 -2.95 33.28
N PHE A 28 -30.82 -2.80 32.62
CA PHE A 28 -30.97 -3.06 31.20
C PHE A 28 -30.93 -1.74 30.47
N VAL A 29 -29.95 -1.58 29.59
CA VAL A 29 -29.88 -0.44 28.68
C VAL A 29 -30.51 -0.86 27.36
N LYS A 30 -31.59 -0.17 26.97
CA LYS A 30 -32.16 -0.28 25.63
C LYS A 30 -31.45 0.69 24.69
N PHE A 31 -31.15 0.25 23.49
CA PHE A 31 -30.57 1.10 22.46
C PHE A 31 -31.30 0.91 21.13
N LYS A 32 -31.40 2.00 20.38
CA LYS A 32 -31.99 2.04 19.05
C LYS A 32 -30.94 2.58 18.08
N ILE A 33 -30.62 1.81 17.05
CA ILE A 33 -29.76 2.29 15.95
C ILE A 33 -30.63 2.58 14.75
N ILE A 34 -30.47 3.75 14.16
CA ILE A 34 -31.18 4.19 12.97
C ILE A 34 -30.15 4.44 11.88
N VAL A 35 -30.22 3.68 10.80
CA VAL A 35 -29.33 3.77 9.65
C VAL A 35 -30.07 4.47 8.51
N ARG A 36 -29.49 5.54 7.98
CA ARG A 36 -30.07 6.39 6.94
C ARG A 36 -29.04 6.68 5.84
N ASP A 37 -29.50 7.14 4.69
CA ASP A 37 -28.61 7.70 3.67
C ASP A 37 -28.30 9.19 3.91
N GLU A 38 -27.47 9.78 3.05
CA GLU A 38 -27.13 11.21 3.09
C GLU A 38 -28.34 12.15 2.92
N TYR A 39 -29.52 11.65 2.51
CA TYR A 39 -30.77 12.40 2.37
C TYR A 39 -31.74 12.12 3.53
N LEU A 40 -31.25 11.52 4.63
CA LEU A 40 -32.02 11.14 5.82
C LEU A 40 -33.10 10.07 5.54
N LYS A 41 -33.03 9.37 4.41
CA LYS A 41 -33.96 8.28 4.09
C LYS A 41 -33.50 7.01 4.80
N PRO A 42 -34.41 6.28 5.47
CA PRO A 42 -34.04 5.06 6.18
C PRO A 42 -33.53 3.96 5.24
N LEU A 43 -32.49 3.24 5.67
CA LEU A 43 -31.87 2.16 4.91
C LEU A 43 -32.18 0.80 5.54
N LYS A 44 -33.03 0.02 4.86
CA LYS A 44 -33.41 -1.34 5.26
C LYS A 44 -32.33 -2.38 4.95
N ASN A 45 -32.37 -3.52 5.63
CA ASN A 45 -31.52 -4.68 5.38
C ASN A 45 -30.01 -4.41 5.47
N ASN A 46 -29.60 -3.46 6.31
CA ASN A 46 -28.19 -3.17 6.54
C ASN A 46 -27.64 -4.06 7.64
N LEU A 47 -26.44 -4.61 7.43
CA LEU A 47 -25.73 -5.36 8.45
C LEU A 47 -25.03 -4.39 9.41
N VAL A 48 -25.43 -4.45 10.68
CA VAL A 48 -24.86 -3.65 11.76
C VAL A 48 -24.19 -4.58 12.76
N PHE A 49 -22.88 -4.44 12.91
CA PHE A 49 -22.09 -5.16 13.88
C PHE A 49 -21.92 -4.27 15.11
N CYS A 50 -22.30 -4.75 16.29
CA CYS A 50 -22.16 -4.01 17.53
C CYS A 50 -21.34 -4.79 18.54
N THR A 51 -20.34 -4.11 19.11
CA THR A 51 -19.58 -4.59 20.27
C THR A 51 -19.86 -3.67 21.45
N ILE A 52 -20.41 -4.24 22.51
CA ILE A 52 -20.78 -3.51 23.72
C ILE A 52 -19.79 -3.86 24.82
N TYR A 53 -19.17 -2.83 25.39
CA TYR A 53 -18.22 -2.97 26.49
C TYR A 53 -18.81 -2.47 27.80
N ASN A 54 -18.47 -3.18 28.88
CA ASN A 54 -18.50 -2.65 30.25
C ASN A 54 -17.11 -2.13 30.56
N ARG A 55 -16.98 -0.93 31.13
CA ARG A 55 -15.70 -0.41 31.58
C ARG A 55 -15.72 -0.29 33.10
N GLU A 56 -14.69 -0.84 33.73
CA GLU A 56 -14.46 -0.60 35.15
C GLU A 56 -13.69 0.72 35.32
N ASP A 57 -14.29 1.66 36.05
CA ASP A 57 -13.88 3.07 36.13
C ASP A 57 -12.44 3.33 36.59
N LYS A 58 -11.74 2.32 37.14
CA LYS A 58 -10.41 2.51 37.74
C LYS A 58 -9.26 1.83 37.02
N THR A 59 -9.51 0.85 36.15
CA THR A 59 -8.45 0.00 35.57
C THR A 59 -8.24 0.18 34.07
N ASN A 60 -9.06 1.00 33.38
CA ASN A 60 -9.10 1.07 31.91
C ASN A 60 -9.40 -0.28 31.22
N GLN A 61 -9.68 -1.35 31.96
CA GLN A 61 -9.99 -2.66 31.41
C GLN A 61 -11.46 -2.65 30.97
N ALA A 62 -11.67 -2.82 29.67
CA ALA A 62 -12.99 -2.94 29.07
C ALA A 62 -13.28 -4.43 28.84
N GLN A 63 -14.39 -4.91 29.38
CA GLN A 63 -14.87 -6.26 29.14
C GLN A 63 -15.96 -6.22 28.07
N ILE A 64 -15.83 -7.05 27.03
CA ILE A 64 -16.89 -7.26 26.05
C ILE A 64 -18.05 -7.97 26.74
N ILE A 65 -19.22 -7.33 26.75
CA ILE A 65 -20.47 -7.90 27.30
C ILE A 65 -21.24 -8.62 26.19
N LYS A 66 -21.23 -8.04 24.99
CA LYS A 66 -22.03 -8.51 23.86
C LYS A 66 -21.37 -8.15 22.54
N GLU A 67 -21.31 -9.14 21.65
CA GLU A 67 -21.00 -8.97 20.23
C GLU A 67 -22.13 -9.59 19.44
N GLN A 68 -22.75 -8.80 18.57
CA GLN A 68 -23.86 -9.27 17.78
C GLN A 68 -23.95 -8.54 16.44
N GLU A 69 -24.35 -9.30 15.43
CA GLU A 69 -24.72 -8.83 14.11
C GLU A 69 -26.25 -8.67 14.05
N TYR A 70 -26.69 -7.54 13.51
CA TYR A 70 -28.09 -7.18 13.34
C TYR A 70 -28.36 -6.81 11.90
N THR A 71 -29.61 -6.96 11.49
CA THR A 71 -30.12 -6.47 10.21
C THR A 71 -31.17 -5.40 10.47
N THR A 72 -31.04 -4.22 9.88
CA THR A 72 -32.05 -3.15 10.05
C THR A 72 -33.39 -3.55 9.42
N ASN A 73 -34.48 -3.15 10.07
CA ASN A 73 -35.84 -3.38 9.58
C ASN A 73 -36.21 -2.47 8.39
N GLU A 74 -37.47 -2.51 7.95
CA GLU A 74 -37.97 -1.68 6.83
C GLU A 74 -37.85 -0.16 7.05
N PHE A 75 -37.76 0.28 8.30
CA PHE A 75 -37.56 1.68 8.70
C PHE A 75 -36.09 2.03 8.92
N GLY A 76 -35.16 1.13 8.58
CA GLY A 76 -33.73 1.33 8.83
C GLY A 76 -33.37 1.31 10.32
N GLU A 77 -34.24 0.74 11.16
CA GLU A 77 -34.07 0.73 12.61
C GLU A 77 -33.70 -0.67 13.11
N LEU A 78 -32.96 -0.70 14.21
CA LEU A 78 -32.85 -1.87 15.07
C LEU A 78 -33.02 -1.42 16.52
N LEU A 79 -33.64 -2.27 17.34
CA LEU A 79 -33.86 -2.04 18.76
C LEU A 79 -33.40 -3.28 19.52
N ASP A 80 -32.56 -3.09 20.52
CA ASP A 80 -32.12 -4.17 21.38
C ASP A 80 -31.81 -3.67 22.80
N SER A 81 -31.53 -4.60 23.71
CA SER A 81 -31.17 -4.30 25.09
C SER A 81 -29.99 -5.14 25.56
N VAL A 82 -29.19 -4.57 26.44
CA VAL A 82 -28.06 -5.24 27.07
C VAL A 82 -28.14 -5.06 28.57
N LYS A 83 -27.84 -6.13 29.29
CA LYS A 83 -27.71 -6.11 30.75
C LYS A 83 -26.30 -5.62 31.10
N LEU A 84 -26.21 -4.46 31.74
CA LEU A 84 -24.96 -3.98 32.32
C LEU A 84 -24.79 -4.61 33.72
N ILE A 85 -23.60 -5.17 33.96
CA ILE A 85 -23.26 -5.79 35.25
C ILE A 85 -22.63 -4.71 36.12
N ASN A 86 -23.20 -4.48 37.32
CA ASN A 86 -22.53 -3.69 38.34
C ASN A 86 -21.62 -4.60 39.17
N LYS A 87 -20.42 -4.16 39.51
CA LYS A 87 -19.71 -4.70 40.66
C LYS A 87 -20.28 -4.04 41.91
N GLU A 88 -20.46 -4.82 42.98
CA GLU A 88 -21.38 -4.50 44.09
C GLU A 88 -21.09 -3.20 44.87
N ASP A 89 -20.00 -2.47 44.60
CA ASP A 89 -19.62 -1.25 45.31
C ASP A 89 -19.40 -0.01 44.43
N SER A 90 -19.68 -0.07 43.11
CA SER A 90 -19.58 1.10 42.23
C SER A 90 -20.92 1.78 41.99
N HIS A 91 -21.05 3.07 42.35
CA HIS A 91 -22.19 3.92 41.96
C HIS A 91 -22.14 4.37 40.48
N TRP A 92 -21.20 3.83 39.69
CA TRP A 92 -20.78 4.37 38.41
C TRP A 92 -20.99 3.29 37.35
N TYR A 93 -21.64 3.68 36.25
CA TYR A 93 -21.87 2.80 35.10
C TYR A 93 -21.23 3.42 33.88
N TYR A 94 -20.25 2.72 33.32
CA TYR A 94 -19.60 3.13 32.09
C TYR A 94 -19.71 2.01 31.05
N GLY A 95 -20.71 2.15 30.17
CA GLY A 95 -20.83 1.33 28.97
C GLY A 95 -20.37 2.09 27.73
N SER A 96 -19.98 1.37 26.70
CA SER A 96 -19.90 1.95 25.35
C SER A 96 -20.32 0.96 24.30
N ILE A 97 -21.09 1.44 23.32
CA ILE A 97 -21.43 0.69 22.11
C ILE A 97 -20.46 1.15 21.03
N TYR A 98 -19.65 0.24 20.52
CA TYR A 98 -18.97 0.40 19.26
C TYR A 98 -19.81 -0.26 18.19
N TYR A 99 -19.94 0.40 17.05
CA TYR A 99 -20.72 -0.11 15.94
C TYR A 99 -19.96 0.04 14.64
N PHE A 100 -20.29 -0.86 13.71
CA PHE A 100 -19.81 -0.88 12.33
C PHE A 100 -21.01 -1.23 11.45
N VAL A 101 -21.26 -0.45 10.40
CA VAL A 101 -22.36 -0.68 9.46
C VAL A 101 -21.79 -0.99 8.09
N LYS A 102 -22.15 -2.14 7.54
CA LYS A 102 -21.75 -2.58 6.20
C LYS A 102 -22.95 -2.51 5.25
N ASN A 103 -22.78 -1.78 4.16
CA ASN A 103 -23.70 -1.73 3.03
C ASN A 103 -22.90 -1.74 1.73
N GLU A 104 -23.32 -2.49 0.73
CA GLU A 104 -22.61 -2.59 -0.56
C GLU A 104 -22.62 -1.29 -1.36
N SER A 105 -23.62 -0.43 -1.16
CA SER A 105 -23.83 0.81 -1.92
C SER A 105 -23.32 2.07 -1.21
N TYR A 106 -22.80 1.97 0.01
CA TYR A 106 -22.40 3.13 0.82
C TYR A 106 -21.03 2.91 1.48
N CYS A 107 -20.40 4.03 1.86
CA CYS A 107 -19.21 4.00 2.69
C CYS A 107 -19.50 3.32 4.02
N LEU A 108 -18.51 2.56 4.49
CA LEU A 108 -18.54 1.99 5.82
C LEU A 108 -18.58 3.08 6.87
N SER A 109 -19.46 2.93 7.85
CA SER A 109 -19.52 3.82 9.01
C SER A 109 -19.16 3.07 10.28
N ARG A 110 -18.26 3.67 11.07
CA ARG A 110 -17.83 3.18 12.38
C ARG A 110 -18.01 4.29 13.40
N GLY A 111 -18.39 3.93 14.61
CA GLY A 111 -18.49 4.92 15.67
C GLY A 111 -18.56 4.30 17.05
N LYS A 112 -18.54 5.19 18.04
CA LYS A 112 -18.64 4.85 19.45
C LYS A 112 -19.68 5.75 20.10
N LYS A 113 -20.68 5.15 20.73
CA LYS A 113 -21.59 5.86 21.64
C LYS A 113 -21.25 5.47 23.07
N ILE A 114 -20.92 6.47 23.89
CA ILE A 114 -20.72 6.25 25.32
C ILE A 114 -22.09 6.17 25.98
N ILE A 115 -22.33 5.07 26.69
CA ILE A 115 -23.45 4.87 27.60
C ILE A 115 -22.92 5.14 29.01
N SER A 116 -22.70 6.40 29.36
CA SER A 116 -22.25 6.77 30.70
C SER A 116 -23.32 7.53 31.44
N LYS A 117 -23.29 7.41 32.77
CA LYS A 117 -23.98 8.35 33.64
C LYS A 117 -23.17 8.59 34.90
N TYR A 118 -22.61 9.80 35.01
CA TYR A 118 -22.04 10.33 36.25
C TYR A 118 -23.17 10.95 37.09
N GLY A 119 -23.42 10.41 38.29
CA GLY A 119 -24.10 11.15 39.37
C GLY A 119 -25.56 11.62 39.15
N LYS A 120 -26.39 10.96 38.33
CA LYS A 120 -27.81 11.32 38.17
C LYS A 120 -28.74 10.11 38.41
N ASN A 121 -29.92 10.36 38.99
CA ASN A 121 -30.95 9.38 39.44
C ASN A 121 -31.22 8.19 38.50
N VAL A 122 -31.38 6.98 39.05
CA VAL A 122 -31.64 5.70 38.34
C VAL A 122 -32.83 5.75 37.36
N SER A 123 -33.77 6.68 37.54
CA SER A 123 -34.98 6.83 36.70
C SER A 123 -34.72 7.16 35.22
N ASP A 124 -33.55 7.67 34.82
CA ASP A 124 -33.24 7.87 33.39
C ASP A 124 -32.67 6.63 32.69
N LEU A 125 -32.34 5.54 33.40
CA LEU A 125 -31.73 4.35 32.80
C LEU A 125 -32.70 3.54 31.92
N ASN A 126 -34.00 3.82 32.01
CA ASN A 126 -35.01 3.25 31.12
C ASN A 126 -35.12 4.01 29.78
N LYS A 127 -34.36 5.08 29.56
CA LYS A 127 -34.37 5.82 28.29
C LYS A 127 -33.61 5.03 27.22
N ILE A 128 -34.20 4.94 26.04
CA ILE A 128 -33.59 4.32 24.87
C ILE A 128 -32.42 5.19 24.42
N VAL A 129 -31.22 4.61 24.33
CA VAL A 129 -30.05 5.27 23.75
C VAL A 129 -30.19 5.24 22.24
N GLU A 130 -30.42 6.39 21.62
CA GLU A 130 -30.50 6.49 20.17
C GLU A 130 -29.13 6.77 19.53
N ILE A 131 -28.81 6.01 18.50
CA ILE A 131 -27.62 6.15 17.66
C ILE A 131 -28.13 6.31 16.22
N THR A 132 -27.93 7.50 15.64
CA THR A 132 -28.21 7.72 14.22
C THR A 132 -26.91 7.60 13.44
N ILE A 133 -26.94 6.86 12.35
CA ILE A 133 -25.81 6.58 11.46
C ILE A 133 -26.24 6.97 10.05
N ASP A 134 -25.67 8.06 9.55
CA ASP A 134 -25.90 8.51 8.19
C ASP A 134 -24.78 7.94 7.31
N LEU A 135 -25.17 7.07 6.37
CA LEU A 135 -24.28 6.47 5.39
C LEU A 135 -24.17 7.40 4.18
N ILE A 136 -22.95 7.60 3.71
CA ILE A 136 -22.64 8.47 2.56
C ILE A 136 -22.28 7.57 1.38
N LYS A 137 -22.87 7.83 0.21
CA LYS A 137 -22.48 7.14 -1.02
C LYS A 137 -21.01 7.40 -1.35
N PRO A 138 -20.30 6.39 -1.91
CA PRO A 138 -18.95 6.61 -2.41
C PRO A 138 -19.00 7.69 -3.51
N VAL A 139 -18.20 8.74 -3.33
CA VAL A 139 -18.01 9.77 -4.36
C VAL A 139 -16.82 9.33 -5.22
N PRO A 140 -16.96 9.25 -6.56
CA PRO A 140 -15.83 8.93 -7.42
C PRO A 140 -14.79 10.04 -7.33
N VAL A 141 -13.56 9.67 -7.00
CA VAL A 141 -12.41 10.57 -7.08
C VAL A 141 -11.70 10.31 -8.39
N ILE A 142 -11.52 11.35 -9.18
CA ILE A 142 -10.87 11.27 -10.49
C ILE A 142 -9.42 11.76 -10.35
N HIS A 143 -8.46 10.94 -10.75
CA HIS A 143 -7.05 11.29 -10.82
C HIS A 143 -6.57 11.32 -12.25
N SER A 144 -6.07 12.48 -12.70
CA SER A 144 -5.47 12.59 -14.02
C SER A 144 -3.97 12.31 -13.96
N ILE A 145 -3.50 11.40 -14.79
CA ILE A 145 -2.08 11.12 -14.99
C ILE A 145 -1.71 11.47 -16.41
N ARG A 146 -0.58 12.15 -16.56
CA ARG A 146 0.02 12.45 -17.84
C ARG A 146 1.35 11.72 -17.98
N PHE A 147 1.42 10.84 -18.97
CA PHE A 147 2.66 10.24 -19.43
C PHE A 147 3.29 11.13 -20.49
N ILE A 148 4.60 11.36 -20.38
CA ILE A 148 5.44 11.92 -21.43
C ILE A 148 6.47 10.86 -21.80
N VAL A 149 6.34 10.31 -23.01
CA VAL A 149 7.23 9.27 -23.53
C VAL A 149 8.17 9.90 -24.56
N GLN A 150 9.47 9.75 -24.32
CA GLN A 150 10.52 10.32 -25.16
C GLN A 150 11.67 9.32 -25.32
N ASN A 151 12.57 9.55 -26.28
CA ASN A 151 13.82 8.80 -26.39
C ASN A 151 14.94 9.45 -25.56
N ARG A 152 16.14 8.84 -25.56
CA ARG A 152 17.33 9.34 -24.84
C ARG A 152 17.73 10.78 -25.23
N LEU A 153 17.37 11.23 -26.43
CA LEU A 153 17.61 12.59 -26.94
C LEU A 153 16.50 13.59 -26.56
N LYS A 154 15.55 13.18 -25.71
CA LYS A 154 14.35 13.96 -25.34
C LYS A 154 13.44 14.29 -26.53
N ILE A 155 13.51 13.49 -27.59
CA ILE A 155 12.59 13.60 -28.71
C ILE A 155 11.31 12.83 -28.33
N PRO A 156 10.13 13.45 -28.39
CA PRO A 156 8.88 12.77 -28.06
C PRO A 156 8.60 11.58 -28.99
N LEU A 157 8.00 10.53 -28.44
CA LEU A 157 7.68 9.31 -29.18
C LEU A 157 6.17 9.20 -29.38
N GLU A 158 5.73 9.37 -30.62
CA GLU A 158 4.35 9.15 -31.05
C GLU A 158 4.05 7.65 -31.20
N ASN A 159 2.77 7.28 -31.01
CA ASN A 159 2.26 5.93 -31.19
C ASN A 159 2.92 4.87 -30.27
N ALA A 160 3.40 5.28 -29.10
CA ALA A 160 3.79 4.35 -28.04
C ALA A 160 2.52 3.87 -27.31
N SER A 161 2.36 2.55 -27.22
CA SER A 161 1.25 1.90 -26.52
C SER A 161 1.56 1.84 -25.03
N ILE A 162 0.64 2.33 -24.20
CA ILE A 162 0.74 2.31 -22.73
C ILE A 162 -0.40 1.46 -22.20
N ILE A 163 -0.05 0.41 -21.47
CA ILE A 163 -1.00 -0.45 -20.76
C ILE A 163 -0.86 -0.14 -19.27
N ILE A 164 -1.94 0.30 -18.64
CA ILE A 164 -1.98 0.59 -17.21
C ILE A 164 -2.84 -0.47 -16.56
N SER A 165 -2.36 -1.06 -15.48
CA SER A 165 -3.12 -1.98 -14.65
C SER A 165 -3.25 -1.46 -13.23
N LYS A 166 -4.48 -1.56 -12.70
CA LYS A 166 -4.81 -1.15 -11.33
C LYS A 166 -5.71 -2.17 -10.68
N THR A 167 -5.59 -2.31 -9.37
CA THR A 167 -6.52 -3.11 -8.56
C THR A 167 -7.59 -2.17 -8.01
N VAL A 168 -8.84 -2.39 -8.37
CA VAL A 168 -9.98 -1.63 -7.81
C VAL A 168 -10.44 -2.23 -6.48
N SER A 169 -11.33 -1.51 -5.78
CA SER A 169 -11.80 -1.80 -4.41
C SER A 169 -12.39 -3.21 -4.21
N ASN A 170 -12.89 -3.85 -5.27
CA ASN A 170 -13.40 -5.22 -5.24
C ASN A 170 -12.32 -6.30 -5.52
N GLY A 171 -11.04 -5.91 -5.59
CA GLY A 171 -9.92 -6.79 -5.91
C GLY A 171 -9.80 -7.15 -7.40
N LYS A 172 -10.68 -6.65 -8.26
CA LYS A 172 -10.60 -6.86 -9.70
C LYS A 172 -9.46 -6.04 -10.29
N LEU A 173 -8.75 -6.64 -11.24
CA LEU A 173 -7.76 -5.94 -12.04
C LEU A 173 -8.46 -5.23 -13.21
N GLU A 174 -8.30 -3.92 -13.31
CA GLU A 174 -8.70 -3.12 -14.46
C GLU A 174 -7.48 -2.77 -15.31
N LYS A 175 -7.67 -2.71 -16.63
CA LYS A 175 -6.63 -2.35 -17.59
C LYS A 175 -7.11 -1.22 -18.49
N ASP A 176 -6.30 -0.16 -18.57
CA ASP A 176 -6.49 0.95 -19.50
C ASP A 176 -5.42 0.90 -20.59
N TYR A 177 -5.81 1.27 -21.81
CA TYR A 177 -4.94 1.29 -22.98
C TYR A 177 -4.88 2.71 -23.54
N LEU A 178 -3.67 3.25 -23.65
CA LEU A 178 -3.43 4.59 -24.19
C LEU A 178 -2.42 4.53 -25.32
N ILE A 179 -2.46 5.52 -26.19
CA ILE A 179 -1.49 5.72 -27.26
C ILE A 179 -0.98 7.15 -27.15
N THR A 180 0.33 7.35 -27.27
CA THR A 180 0.92 8.69 -27.23
C THR A 180 0.65 9.47 -28.51
N ASP A 181 0.36 10.77 -28.34
CA ASP A 181 0.21 11.73 -29.44
C ASP A 181 1.57 12.13 -30.06
N SER A 182 1.54 13.02 -31.06
CA SER A 182 2.73 13.56 -31.73
C SER A 182 3.70 14.32 -30.81
N LEU A 183 3.25 14.72 -29.61
CA LEU A 183 4.07 15.32 -28.57
C LEU A 183 4.55 14.30 -27.53
N GLY A 184 4.38 13.00 -27.80
CA GLY A 184 4.74 11.91 -26.91
C GLY A 184 3.86 11.84 -25.65
N LYS A 185 2.68 12.46 -25.65
CA LYS A 185 1.83 12.57 -24.46
C LYS A 185 0.67 11.60 -24.52
N ALA A 186 0.35 11.02 -23.38
CA ALA A 186 -0.88 10.27 -23.16
C ALA A 186 -1.47 10.66 -21.80
N ASN A 187 -2.79 10.86 -21.74
CA ASN A 187 -3.48 11.19 -20.50
C ASN A 187 -4.51 10.11 -20.19
N THR A 188 -4.63 9.75 -18.92
CA THR A 188 -5.76 8.95 -18.44
C THR A 188 -6.33 9.52 -17.17
N ASN A 189 -7.60 9.21 -16.94
CA ASN A 189 -8.30 9.50 -15.71
C ASN A 189 -8.52 8.19 -14.96
N ILE A 190 -7.83 8.05 -13.83
CA ILE A 190 -8.06 6.93 -12.95
C ILE A 190 -9.15 7.31 -11.96
N ILE A 191 -10.31 6.68 -12.17
CA ILE A 191 -11.46 6.82 -11.30
C ILE A 191 -11.31 5.78 -10.18
N TYR A 192 -11.40 6.26 -8.95
CA TYR A 192 -11.56 5.42 -7.78
C TYR A 192 -12.90 5.71 -7.13
N GLU A 193 -13.67 4.66 -6.91
CA GLU A 193 -14.79 4.74 -5.98
C GLU A 193 -14.19 4.80 -4.58
N LYS A 194 -14.41 5.93 -3.91
CA LYS A 194 -13.97 6.14 -2.54
C LYS A 194 -14.74 5.17 -1.62
N GLY A 195 -14.21 3.96 -1.43
CA GLY A 195 -14.89 2.86 -0.77
C GLY A 195 -14.28 2.45 0.57
N PHE A 196 -15.16 2.42 1.58
CA PHE A 196 -15.18 1.48 2.70
C PHE A 196 -14.37 1.70 3.98
N ASP A 197 -13.54 2.74 4.18
CA ASP A 197 -12.90 2.89 5.51
C ASP A 197 -12.69 4.31 6.03
N LEU A 198 -13.07 5.34 5.27
CA LEU A 198 -12.56 6.69 5.47
C LEU A 198 -13.66 7.72 5.74
N CYS A 199 -14.39 7.50 6.83
CA CYS A 199 -15.27 8.52 7.41
C CYS A 199 -14.52 9.52 8.32
N ASP A 200 -13.21 9.32 8.57
CA ASP A 200 -12.43 10.24 9.41
C ASP A 200 -11.63 11.24 8.57
N GLU A 201 -11.88 12.54 8.80
CA GLU A 201 -11.26 13.65 8.09
C GLU A 201 -9.74 13.65 8.16
N LYS A 202 -9.17 13.13 9.25
CA LYS A 202 -7.72 13.05 9.47
C LYS A 202 -7.04 11.99 8.59
N GLN A 203 -7.78 11.00 8.10
CA GLN A 203 -7.24 9.97 7.19
C GLN A 203 -7.37 10.37 5.70
N ARG A 204 -7.96 11.53 5.40
CA ARG A 204 -8.11 12.03 4.01
C ARG A 204 -6.78 12.38 3.33
N ASN A 205 -5.69 12.61 4.07
CA ASN A 205 -4.43 13.13 3.50
C ASN A 205 -3.40 12.05 3.12
N GLY A 206 -3.76 10.77 3.10
CA GLY A 206 -2.80 9.68 2.87
C GLY A 206 -3.24 8.60 1.90
N ILE A 207 -4.36 8.76 1.18
CA ILE A 207 -4.76 7.75 0.21
C ILE A 207 -3.85 7.87 -0.99
N SER A 208 -3.06 6.83 -1.18
CA SER A 208 -2.34 6.60 -2.40
C SER A 208 -2.83 5.32 -3.08
N THR A 209 -2.69 5.24 -4.39
CA THR A 209 -2.88 3.99 -5.12
C THR A 209 -1.68 3.69 -5.97
N LEU A 210 -1.24 2.44 -5.91
CA LEU A 210 -0.21 1.91 -6.76
C LEU A 210 -0.83 1.52 -8.10
N ILE A 211 -0.30 2.08 -9.18
CA ILE A 211 -0.57 1.62 -10.54
C ILE A 211 0.67 0.94 -11.09
N ASN A 212 0.44 -0.09 -11.89
CA ASN A 212 1.48 -0.72 -12.68
C ASN A 212 1.26 -0.31 -14.13
N TYR A 213 2.32 -0.01 -14.85
CA TYR A 213 2.20 0.36 -16.25
C TYR A 213 3.31 -0.28 -17.08
N SER A 214 3.01 -0.49 -18.36
CA SER A 214 3.96 -0.98 -19.33
C SER A 214 3.81 -0.23 -20.65
N ILE A 215 4.94 0.12 -21.24
CA ILE A 215 5.03 0.91 -22.47
C ILE A 215 5.76 0.12 -23.53
N GLU A 216 5.18 0.07 -24.71
CA GLU A 216 5.71 -0.61 -25.88
C GLU A 216 5.67 0.32 -27.09
N LYS A 217 6.76 0.34 -27.86
CA LYS A 217 6.85 1.05 -29.13
C LYS A 217 7.73 0.21 -30.07
N THR A 218 7.32 0.07 -31.33
CA THR A 218 8.13 -0.61 -32.36
C THR A 218 9.53 -0.03 -32.39
N ASP A 219 10.53 -0.91 -32.43
CA ASP A 219 11.98 -0.62 -32.43
C ASP A 219 12.55 -0.10 -31.10
N TYR A 220 11.76 -0.05 -30.03
CA TYR A 220 12.24 0.32 -28.69
C TYR A 220 12.10 -0.85 -27.73
N PHE A 221 12.96 -0.88 -26.71
CA PHE A 221 12.78 -1.81 -25.60
C PHE A 221 11.52 -1.48 -24.82
N LYS A 222 10.78 -2.55 -24.45
CA LYS A 222 9.64 -2.46 -23.56
C LYS A 222 10.07 -1.88 -22.20
N TYR A 223 9.27 -0.94 -21.69
CA TYR A 223 9.47 -0.36 -20.37
C TYR A 223 8.30 -0.76 -19.46
N SER A 224 8.56 -0.95 -18.17
CA SER A 224 7.53 -1.17 -17.16
C SER A 224 7.93 -0.52 -15.85
N GLY A 225 6.94 -0.01 -15.12
CA GLY A 225 7.15 0.64 -13.84
C GLY A 225 5.92 0.57 -12.96
N GLU A 226 6.11 0.96 -11.71
CA GLU A 226 5.04 1.11 -10.73
C GLU A 226 5.03 2.56 -10.25
N LYS A 227 3.84 3.13 -10.05
CA LYS A 227 3.69 4.51 -9.58
C LYS A 227 2.64 4.61 -8.50
N GLU A 228 3.03 5.22 -7.40
CA GLU A 228 2.12 5.61 -6.34
C GLU A 228 1.50 6.99 -6.65
N ILE A 229 0.16 7.05 -6.75
CA ILE A 229 -0.61 8.25 -7.03
C ILE A 229 -1.30 8.69 -5.75
N SER A 230 -1.08 9.92 -5.32
CA SER A 230 -1.68 10.52 -4.13
C SER A 230 -2.79 11.50 -4.52
N LEU A 231 -3.77 11.69 -3.62
CA LEU A 231 -4.93 12.57 -3.83
C LEU A 231 -4.56 14.00 -4.30
N ASN A 232 -5.43 14.59 -5.12
CA ASN A 232 -5.49 16.02 -5.47
C ASN A 232 -4.33 16.60 -6.30
N SER A 233 -3.59 15.79 -7.05
CA SER A 233 -2.59 16.31 -8.00
C SER A 233 -2.67 15.63 -9.35
N THR A 234 -2.52 16.41 -10.43
CA THR A 234 -2.15 15.83 -11.72
C THR A 234 -0.68 15.44 -11.62
N LYS A 235 -0.39 14.14 -11.74
CA LYS A 235 1.00 13.67 -11.75
C LYS A 235 1.52 13.57 -13.18
N LEU A 236 2.74 14.10 -13.35
CA LEU A 236 3.52 13.97 -14.56
C LEU A 236 4.47 12.78 -14.39
N GLU A 237 4.45 11.86 -15.35
CA GLU A 237 5.40 10.76 -15.43
C GLU A 237 6.20 10.89 -16.73
N GLU A 238 7.49 11.19 -16.60
CA GLU A 238 8.42 11.27 -17.72
C GLU A 238 9.13 9.92 -17.89
N ILE A 239 8.99 9.33 -19.07
CA ILE A 239 9.51 8.01 -19.38
C ILE A 239 10.42 8.12 -20.61
N THR A 240 11.63 7.59 -20.46
CA THR A 240 12.59 7.51 -21.56
C THR A 240 12.63 6.08 -22.07
N LEU A 241 12.13 5.85 -23.28
CA LEU A 241 12.32 4.57 -23.97
C LEU A 241 13.70 4.55 -24.61
N ILE A 242 14.33 3.38 -24.56
CA ILE A 242 15.66 3.16 -25.12
C ILE A 242 15.53 2.43 -26.44
N HIS A 243 16.07 3.03 -27.50
CA HIS A 243 16.23 2.36 -28.79
C HIS A 243 17.49 1.49 -28.73
N PRO A 244 17.55 0.30 -29.38
CA PRO A 244 18.77 -0.49 -29.46
C PRO A 244 19.97 0.27 -29.98
N SER A 245 19.75 1.23 -30.89
CA SER A 245 20.84 2.07 -31.38
C SER A 245 21.41 3.04 -30.35
N ASP A 246 20.67 3.37 -29.28
CA ASP A 246 21.10 4.32 -28.26
C ASP A 246 22.28 3.80 -27.42
N TYR A 247 22.56 2.50 -27.48
CA TYR A 247 23.71 1.88 -26.82
C TYR A 247 24.99 1.95 -27.64
N PHE A 248 24.89 2.12 -28.96
CA PHE A 248 26.07 2.25 -29.80
C PHE A 248 26.66 3.64 -29.68
N ASP A 249 27.98 3.70 -29.49
CA ASP A 249 28.70 4.95 -29.64
C ASP A 249 28.44 5.53 -31.05
N LYS A 250 28.37 6.87 -31.13
CA LYS A 250 28.01 7.58 -32.38
C LYS A 250 28.95 7.23 -33.52
N ASP A 251 30.23 7.03 -33.24
CA ASP A 251 31.23 6.72 -34.26
C ASP A 251 31.10 5.27 -34.72
N PHE A 252 30.81 4.36 -33.79
CA PHE A 252 30.50 2.97 -34.12
C PHE A 252 29.24 2.85 -34.98
N TRP A 253 28.20 3.64 -34.70
CA TRP A 253 26.96 3.67 -35.47
C TRP A 253 27.15 4.24 -36.89
N ARG A 254 27.93 5.31 -37.03
CA ARG A 254 28.08 6.05 -38.30
C ARG A 254 28.99 5.38 -39.31
N LEU A 255 30.02 4.65 -38.87
CA LEU A 255 31.02 4.09 -39.78
C LEU A 255 30.47 2.90 -40.58
N HIS A 256 30.38 3.04 -41.91
CA HIS A 256 29.84 1.99 -42.81
C HIS A 256 30.56 0.65 -42.70
N LYS A 257 31.88 0.67 -42.44
CA LYS A 257 32.71 -0.54 -42.26
C LYS A 257 32.23 -1.48 -41.15
N TYR A 258 31.41 -1.00 -40.21
CA TYR A 258 30.87 -1.80 -39.11
C TYR A 258 29.41 -2.22 -39.29
N SER A 259 28.79 -1.98 -40.45
CA SER A 259 27.38 -2.33 -40.71
C SER A 259 27.03 -3.79 -40.39
N SER A 260 27.76 -4.75 -40.96
CA SER A 260 27.52 -6.18 -40.69
C SER A 260 27.78 -6.56 -39.23
N LEU A 261 28.77 -5.93 -38.59
CA LEU A 261 29.06 -6.14 -37.17
C LEU A 261 27.92 -5.62 -36.29
N ARG A 262 27.33 -4.45 -36.62
CA ARG A 262 26.20 -3.89 -35.89
C ARG A 262 24.97 -4.79 -35.90
N GLU A 263 24.62 -5.35 -37.05
CA GLU A 263 23.48 -6.28 -37.17
C GLU A 263 23.67 -7.50 -36.27
N LYS A 264 24.87 -8.12 -36.33
CA LYS A 264 25.19 -9.28 -35.49
C LYS A 264 25.21 -8.95 -34.01
N VAL A 265 25.78 -7.80 -33.64
CA VAL A 265 25.77 -7.33 -32.25
C VAL A 265 24.34 -7.14 -31.79
N HIS A 266 23.48 -6.51 -32.58
CA HIS A 266 22.08 -6.29 -32.23
C HIS A 266 21.34 -7.60 -31.93
N SER A 267 21.52 -8.65 -32.76
CA SER A 267 20.92 -9.96 -32.50
C SER A 267 21.41 -10.58 -31.19
N ILE A 268 22.66 -10.33 -30.80
CA ILE A 268 23.21 -10.78 -29.51
C ILE A 268 22.60 -9.98 -28.36
N LEU A 269 22.38 -8.67 -28.53
CA LEU A 269 21.72 -7.85 -27.51
C LEU A 269 20.30 -8.38 -27.22
N ASP A 270 19.56 -8.73 -28.26
CA ASP A 270 18.21 -9.28 -28.10
C ASP A 270 18.24 -10.62 -27.34
N LEU A 271 19.21 -11.48 -27.63
CA LEU A 271 19.40 -12.75 -26.92
C LEU A 271 19.80 -12.56 -25.45
N ILE A 272 20.71 -11.63 -25.17
CA ILE A 272 21.12 -11.30 -23.79
C ILE A 272 19.95 -10.67 -23.03
N MET A 273 19.14 -9.83 -23.71
CA MET A 273 17.99 -9.14 -23.12
C MET A 273 16.78 -10.02 -22.88
N LEU A 274 16.66 -11.13 -23.61
CA LEU A 274 15.58 -12.10 -23.39
C LEU A 274 15.63 -12.76 -22.00
N GLN A 275 16.58 -12.41 -21.12
CA GLN A 275 16.75 -12.82 -19.70
C GLN A 275 16.80 -14.35 -19.46
N SER A 276 16.47 -15.16 -20.46
CA SER A 276 16.46 -16.63 -20.41
C SER A 276 17.87 -17.21 -20.23
N LEU A 277 18.90 -16.45 -20.61
CA LEU A 277 20.30 -16.85 -20.48
C LEU A 277 20.90 -16.49 -19.11
N LEU A 278 20.39 -15.43 -18.48
CA LEU A 278 20.94 -14.83 -17.26
C LEU A 278 19.96 -15.02 -16.10
N LYS A 279 20.02 -16.21 -15.49
CA LYS A 279 19.21 -16.54 -14.33
C LYS A 279 19.59 -15.59 -13.18
N ASP A 280 18.60 -14.92 -12.59
CA ASP A 280 18.73 -14.07 -11.41
C ASP A 280 19.61 -12.81 -11.58
N CYS A 281 19.99 -12.43 -12.81
CA CYS A 281 20.73 -11.19 -13.10
C CYS A 281 19.92 -10.25 -13.99
N ILE A 282 19.78 -8.99 -13.57
CA ILE A 282 19.09 -7.97 -14.36
C ILE A 282 20.16 -6.99 -14.85
N LEU A 283 20.46 -7.07 -16.16
CA LEU A 283 21.41 -6.17 -16.80
C LEU A 283 20.69 -5.00 -17.46
N LYS A 284 21.30 -3.83 -17.34
CA LYS A 284 21.01 -2.63 -18.11
C LYS A 284 22.26 -2.28 -18.91
N TYR A 285 22.11 -2.03 -20.21
CA TYR A 285 23.24 -1.62 -21.03
C TYR A 285 23.67 -0.19 -20.72
N ASP A 286 24.98 0.01 -20.72
CA ASP A 286 25.60 1.33 -20.60
C ASP A 286 26.13 1.80 -21.97
N PHE A 287 27.05 1.03 -22.58
CA PHE A 287 27.64 1.38 -23.87
C PHE A 287 28.08 0.17 -24.70
N ILE A 288 28.19 0.41 -26.02
CA ILE A 288 28.81 -0.48 -26.99
C ILE A 288 29.66 0.36 -27.93
N ASN A 289 30.96 0.10 -27.98
CA ASN A 289 31.88 0.85 -28.83
C ASN A 289 32.93 -0.08 -29.45
N ILE A 290 33.82 0.50 -30.26
CA ILE A 290 35.08 -0.16 -30.62
C ILE A 290 36.23 0.63 -29.98
N GLU A 291 36.98 -0.04 -29.14
CA GLU A 291 38.20 0.45 -28.50
C GLU A 291 39.43 -0.12 -29.21
N LYS A 292 40.49 0.68 -29.32
CA LYS A 292 41.75 0.22 -29.92
C LYS A 292 42.80 0.03 -28.82
N PHE A 293 43.34 -1.17 -28.69
CA PHE A 293 44.41 -1.48 -27.74
C PHE A 293 45.55 -2.22 -28.45
N LYS A 294 46.77 -1.67 -28.36
CA LYS A 294 47.97 -2.22 -29.05
C LYS A 294 47.70 -2.53 -30.52
N GLU A 295 47.13 -1.55 -31.22
CA GLU A 295 46.78 -1.61 -32.64
C GLU A 295 45.65 -2.57 -33.04
N LYS A 296 45.10 -3.32 -32.08
CA LYS A 296 44.00 -4.25 -32.26
C LYS A 296 42.66 -3.62 -31.88
N ASN A 297 41.60 -3.97 -32.60
CA ASN A 297 40.26 -3.46 -32.36
C ASN A 297 39.50 -4.42 -31.44
N TYR A 298 38.98 -3.92 -30.33
CA TYR A 298 38.15 -4.67 -29.40
C TYR A 298 36.76 -4.07 -29.43
N ILE A 299 35.74 -4.92 -29.53
CA ILE A 299 34.38 -4.46 -29.26
C ILE A 299 34.20 -4.40 -27.74
N SER A 300 33.86 -3.23 -27.23
CA SER A 300 33.67 -3.00 -25.80
C SER A 300 32.18 -2.98 -25.49
N PHE A 301 31.79 -3.69 -24.44
CA PHE A 301 30.44 -3.69 -23.92
C PHE A 301 30.44 -3.33 -22.44
N GLY A 302 29.64 -2.34 -22.07
CA GLY A 302 29.40 -1.93 -20.68
C GLY A 302 27.99 -2.27 -20.23
N PHE A 303 27.88 -2.83 -19.03
CA PHE A 303 26.61 -3.19 -18.40
C PHE A 303 26.57 -2.71 -16.95
N ASP A 304 25.41 -2.23 -16.53
CA ASP A 304 25.04 -2.08 -15.13
C ASP A 304 24.22 -3.30 -14.70
N GLU A 305 24.66 -3.97 -13.65
CA GLU A 305 23.90 -5.01 -12.97
C GLU A 305 23.04 -4.34 -11.88
N LEU A 306 21.73 -4.53 -11.98
CA LEU A 306 20.75 -3.79 -11.18
C LEU A 306 20.52 -4.39 -9.78
N ASN A 307 20.98 -5.61 -9.51
CA ASN A 307 20.90 -6.14 -8.15
C ASN A 307 21.88 -5.37 -7.25
N THR A 308 21.46 -5.20 -6.00
CA THR A 308 22.34 -4.64 -4.96
C THR A 308 22.79 -5.74 -4.04
N TYR A 309 24.07 -6.09 -4.08
CA TYR A 309 24.61 -7.15 -3.25
C TYR A 309 24.84 -6.68 -1.81
N ASN A 310 24.53 -7.55 -0.85
CA ASN A 310 24.75 -7.28 0.56
C ASN A 310 26.22 -7.52 0.93
N SER A 311 26.96 -6.43 1.16
CA SER A 311 28.40 -6.47 1.44
C SER A 311 28.77 -7.10 2.79
N ILE A 312 27.79 -7.36 3.66
CA ILE A 312 28.00 -8.09 4.94
C ILE A 312 27.94 -9.60 4.69
N LYS A 313 27.06 -10.04 3.77
CA LYS A 313 26.83 -11.46 3.49
C LYS A 313 27.82 -12.02 2.47
N LEU A 314 28.25 -11.18 1.52
CA LEU A 314 29.12 -11.58 0.42
C LEU A 314 30.33 -10.67 0.35
N SER A 315 31.52 -11.26 0.19
CA SER A 315 32.72 -10.51 -0.10
C SER A 315 32.70 -9.97 -1.54
N GLN A 316 33.52 -8.94 -1.81
CA GLN A 316 33.67 -8.42 -3.19
C GLN A 316 34.12 -9.51 -4.17
N TYR A 317 34.95 -10.46 -3.71
CA TYR A 317 35.40 -11.58 -4.52
C TYR A 317 34.27 -12.53 -4.88
N ASP A 318 33.40 -12.87 -3.93
CA ASP A 318 32.26 -13.77 -4.17
C ASP A 318 31.24 -13.15 -5.13
N ILE A 319 31.02 -11.84 -5.00
CA ILE A 319 30.19 -11.07 -5.94
C ILE A 319 30.81 -11.11 -7.33
N ALA A 320 32.11 -10.80 -7.46
CA ALA A 320 32.82 -10.82 -8.73
C ALA A 320 32.79 -12.22 -9.39
N LYS A 321 32.99 -13.28 -8.61
CA LYS A 321 32.88 -14.66 -9.10
C LYS A 321 31.49 -14.97 -9.63
N THR A 322 30.45 -14.56 -8.91
CA THR A 322 29.05 -14.75 -9.33
C THR A 322 28.77 -14.03 -10.64
N LEU A 323 29.16 -12.75 -10.75
CA LEU A 323 29.01 -11.97 -11.98
C LEU A 323 29.80 -12.59 -13.14
N PHE A 324 31.00 -13.11 -12.87
CA PHE A 324 31.81 -13.76 -13.88
C PHE A 324 31.14 -15.05 -14.42
N ASP A 325 30.70 -15.93 -13.53
CA ASP A 325 30.12 -17.23 -13.88
C ASP A 325 28.73 -17.09 -14.54
N GLU A 326 27.91 -16.17 -14.04
CA GLU A 326 26.52 -16.01 -14.48
C GLU A 326 26.39 -15.10 -15.70
N ILE A 327 27.23 -14.06 -15.82
CA ILE A 327 27.14 -13.07 -16.89
C ILE A 327 28.31 -13.21 -17.87
N ILE A 328 29.55 -12.94 -17.43
CA ILE A 328 30.71 -12.84 -18.34
C ILE A 328 30.91 -14.12 -19.14
N ARG A 329 30.95 -15.28 -18.48
CA ARG A 329 31.19 -16.56 -19.14
C ARG A 329 30.11 -16.89 -20.17
N LYS A 330 28.84 -16.66 -19.84
CA LYS A 330 27.72 -16.93 -20.75
C LYS A 330 27.73 -15.96 -21.92
N MET A 331 27.94 -14.68 -21.66
CA MET A 331 28.08 -13.66 -22.70
C MET A 331 29.22 -13.98 -23.67
N LEU A 332 30.42 -14.29 -23.16
CA LEU A 332 31.57 -14.66 -23.99
C LEU A 332 31.27 -15.87 -24.87
N SER A 333 30.53 -16.86 -24.38
CA SER A 333 30.14 -18.01 -25.19
C SER A 333 29.25 -17.61 -26.38
N HIS A 334 28.30 -16.71 -26.17
CA HIS A 334 27.42 -16.24 -27.25
C HIS A 334 28.17 -15.29 -28.21
N LEU A 335 28.96 -14.36 -27.67
CA LEU A 335 29.80 -13.46 -28.47
C LEU A 335 30.74 -14.26 -29.38
N ASN A 336 31.41 -15.28 -28.86
CA ASN A 336 32.23 -16.17 -29.68
C ASN A 336 31.41 -16.91 -30.73
N MET A 337 30.22 -17.40 -30.40
CA MET A 337 29.39 -18.12 -31.37
C MET A 337 28.95 -17.24 -32.55
N PHE A 338 28.61 -15.97 -32.30
CA PHE A 338 28.03 -15.09 -33.33
C PHE A 338 29.05 -14.15 -34.01
N LEU A 339 30.11 -13.77 -33.31
CA LEU A 339 31.09 -12.78 -33.76
C LEU A 339 32.45 -13.38 -34.12
N SER A 340 32.68 -14.68 -33.88
CA SER A 340 33.92 -15.32 -34.32
C SER A 340 34.09 -15.20 -35.84
N GLY A 341 35.31 -14.84 -36.26
CA GLY A 341 35.68 -14.72 -37.67
C GLY A 341 35.35 -13.38 -38.33
N ILE A 342 34.82 -12.39 -37.59
CA ILE A 342 34.72 -11.01 -38.08
C ILE A 342 36.12 -10.40 -38.12
N LYS A 343 36.58 -9.98 -39.32
CA LYS A 343 37.96 -9.52 -39.54
C LYS A 343 38.27 -8.18 -38.88
N GLU A 344 37.23 -7.41 -38.60
CA GLU A 344 37.31 -6.05 -38.08
C GLU A 344 37.60 -5.98 -36.58
N ILE A 345 37.49 -7.11 -35.86
CA ILE A 345 37.65 -7.20 -34.40
C ILE A 345 38.63 -8.32 -34.03
N ASP A 346 39.48 -8.02 -33.05
CA ASP A 346 40.50 -8.92 -32.50
C ASP A 346 40.08 -9.56 -31.17
N GLY A 347 39.01 -9.05 -30.55
CA GLY A 347 38.51 -9.55 -29.27
C GLY A 347 37.41 -8.70 -28.67
N TYR A 348 37.12 -8.97 -27.39
CA TYR A 348 36.04 -8.34 -26.63
C TYR A 348 36.61 -7.68 -25.37
N ASN A 349 36.07 -6.51 -25.03
CA ASN A 349 36.20 -5.91 -23.71
C ASN A 349 34.81 -5.94 -23.05
N LEU A 350 34.69 -6.54 -21.87
CA LEU A 350 33.42 -6.67 -21.15
C LEU A 350 33.56 -6.02 -19.79
N GLN A 351 32.75 -5.02 -19.54
CA GLN A 351 32.69 -4.31 -18.27
C GLN A 351 31.31 -4.49 -17.63
N ILE A 352 31.29 -4.92 -16.38
CA ILE A 352 30.09 -4.99 -15.56
C ILE A 352 30.29 -4.13 -14.33
N THR A 353 29.40 -3.16 -14.14
CA THR A 353 29.30 -2.33 -12.95
C THR A 353 28.16 -2.87 -12.09
N THR A 354 28.36 -3.01 -10.78
CA THR A 354 27.30 -3.41 -9.83
C THR A 354 27.36 -2.55 -8.58
N ALA A 355 26.26 -2.52 -7.83
CA ALA A 355 26.20 -1.84 -6.54
C ALA A 355 26.33 -2.83 -5.38
N THR A 356 27.06 -2.41 -4.34
CA THR A 356 27.07 -3.10 -3.04
C THR A 356 26.52 -2.18 -1.98
N LYS A 357 25.79 -2.74 -1.01
CA LYS A 357 25.23 -1.97 0.10
C LYS A 357 25.42 -2.70 1.42
N ASN A 358 25.83 -1.94 2.43
CA ASN A 358 25.75 -2.34 3.82
C ASN A 358 24.30 -2.16 4.31
N PHE A 359 23.63 -3.26 4.67
CA PHE A 359 22.24 -3.23 5.14
C PHE A 359 22.11 -3.16 6.67
N LEU A 360 23.24 -3.10 7.42
CA LEU A 360 23.24 -2.84 8.87
C LEU A 360 23.07 -1.34 9.18
N ASP A 361 23.43 -0.46 8.25
CA ASP A 361 23.24 0.98 8.40
C ASP A 361 21.77 1.33 8.07
N LYS A 362 20.89 1.11 9.05
CA LYS A 362 19.57 1.73 9.12
C LYS A 362 19.42 2.42 10.48
N ASN A 363 19.78 3.71 10.51
CA ASN A 363 19.06 4.75 11.24
C ASN A 363 18.61 5.78 10.21
#